data_AF-A0A662L394-F1
#
_entry.id   AF-A0A662L394-F1
#
_cell.length_a   1.000
_cell.length_b   1.000
_cell.length_c   1.000
_cell.angle_alpha   90.00
_cell.angle_beta   90.00
_cell.angle_gamma   90.00
#
_symmetry.space_group_name_H-M   'P 1'
#
loop_
_entity.id
_entity.type
_entity.pdbx_description
1 polymer ?
#
loop_
_entity_poly.entity_id
_entity_poly.type
_entity_poly.pdbx_seq_one_letter_code
_entity_poly.pdbx_strand_id
1 'polypeptide(L)'
;MEANIIILLVSAIVLAVWLYFATRLITGYEDIDILYVVRLFITAIIVVAIVPIIASVFNFVGAGEISSMIVFLSTIYVVRYIIVEYVEGDNWRDSIWIAFLSLVLAYVIYIILLRFFGVRIIVP
;
A
#
# COMPACT_ATOMS: atom_id res chain seq x y z
N MET A 1 -21.44 -4.96 -9.97
CA MET A 1 -21.15 -4.55 -8.58
C MET A 1 -20.26 -5.58 -7.87
N GLU A 2 -20.48 -6.89 -8.06
CA GLU A 2 -19.68 -7.98 -7.45
C GLU A 2 -18.21 -8.02 -7.91
N ALA A 3 -17.93 -7.69 -9.18
CA ALA A 3 -16.56 -7.66 -9.71
C ALA A 3 -15.63 -6.68 -8.97
N ASN A 4 -16.16 -5.60 -8.38
CA ASN A 4 -15.34 -4.61 -7.68
C ASN A 4 -14.79 -5.13 -6.35
N ILE A 5 -15.56 -5.96 -5.63
CA ILE A 5 -15.13 -6.52 -4.33
C ILE A 5 -14.04 -7.57 -4.54
N ILE A 6 -14.21 -8.42 -5.56
CA ILE A 6 -13.20 -9.45 -5.90
C ILE A 6 -11.87 -8.78 -6.27
N ILE A 7 -11.90 -7.74 -7.11
CA ILE A 7 -10.69 -6.99 -7.50
C ILE A 7 -10.03 -6.35 -6.27
N LEU A 8 -10.81 -5.77 -5.36
CA LEU A 8 -10.29 -5.18 -4.14
C LEU A 8 -9.61 -6.22 -3.24
N LEU A 9 -10.25 -7.38 -3.03
CA LEU A 9 -9.69 -8.48 -2.24
C LEU A 9 -8.40 -9.02 -2.86
N VAL A 10 -8.38 -9.26 -4.17
CA VAL A 10 -7.18 -9.72 -4.88
C VAL A 10 -6.05 -8.69 -4.76
N SER A 11 -6.37 -7.41 -4.94
CA SER A 11 -5.39 -6.31 -4.80
C SER A 11 -4.82 -6.24 -3.39
N ALA A 12 -5.67 -6.39 -2.37
CA ALA A 12 -5.25 -6.40 -0.97
C ALA A 12 -4.36 -7.63 -0.66
N ILE A 13 -4.69 -8.81 -1.17
CA ILE A 13 -3.86 -10.02 -1.00
C ILE A 13 -2.49 -9.82 -1.65
N VAL A 14 -2.45 -9.34 -2.90
CA VAL A 14 -1.20 -9.09 -3.62
C VAL A 14 -0.35 -8.05 -2.88
N LEU A 15 -0.95 -6.96 -2.43
CA LEU A 15 -0.25 -5.93 -1.68
C LEU A 15 0.23 -6.43 -0.31
N ALA A 16 -0.54 -7.26 0.40
CA ALA A 16 -0.13 -7.84 1.67
C ALA A 16 1.08 -8.77 1.51
N VAL A 17 1.07 -9.62 0.47
CA VAL A 17 2.22 -10.46 0.11
C VAL A 17 3.43 -9.61 -0.24
N TRP A 18 3.24 -8.50 -0.96
CA TRP A 18 4.34 -7.58 -1.24
C TRP A 18 4.89 -6.90 0.02
N LEU A 19 4.01 -6.39 0.88
CA LEU A 19 4.40 -5.76 2.14
C LEU A 19 5.20 -6.74 3.01
N TYR A 20 4.84 -8.02 3.02
CA TYR A 20 5.64 -9.06 3.66
C TYR A 20 7.08 -9.10 3.11
N PHE A 21 7.25 -9.20 1.79
CA PHE A 21 8.57 -9.23 1.17
C PHE A 21 9.35 -7.94 1.37
N ALA A 22 8.70 -6.78 1.24
CA ALA A 22 9.31 -5.48 1.46
C ALA A 22 9.79 -5.33 2.91
N THR A 23 8.97 -5.74 3.88
CA THR A 23 9.33 -5.69 5.30
C THR A 23 10.52 -6.62 5.56
N ARG A 24 10.45 -7.89 5.13
CA ARG A 24 11.55 -8.84 5.30
C ARG A 24 12.86 -8.36 4.64
N LEU A 25 12.78 -7.73 3.47
CA LEU A 25 13.96 -7.22 2.77
C LEU A 25 14.64 -6.06 3.51
N ILE A 26 13.83 -5.20 4.15
CA ILE A 26 14.32 -3.97 4.79
C ILE A 26 14.71 -4.20 6.25
N THR A 27 13.84 -4.83 7.04
CA THR A 27 14.05 -5.04 8.49
C THR A 27 14.73 -6.37 8.81
N GLY A 28 14.77 -7.32 7.85
CA GLY A 28 15.27 -8.67 8.10
C GLY A 28 14.37 -9.51 9.01
N TYR A 29 13.16 -9.05 9.33
CA TYR A 29 12.23 -9.79 10.20
C TYR A 29 11.74 -11.06 9.52
N GLU A 30 12.07 -12.21 10.11
CA GLU A 30 11.79 -13.52 9.54
C GLU A 30 10.59 -14.23 10.17
N ASP A 31 10.22 -13.83 11.39
CA ASP A 31 9.15 -14.46 12.14
C ASP A 31 7.79 -14.17 11.49
N ILE A 32 7.01 -15.21 11.25
CA ILE A 32 5.64 -15.08 10.74
C ILE A 32 4.70 -15.55 11.84
N ASP A 33 4.08 -14.59 12.52
CA ASP A 33 3.01 -14.86 13.45
C ASP A 33 1.65 -14.41 12.89
N ILE A 34 0.57 -14.91 13.49
CA ILE A 34 -0.80 -14.62 13.04
C ILE A 34 -1.08 -13.11 13.11
N LEU A 35 -0.56 -12.44 14.15
CA LEU A 35 -0.79 -11.01 14.36
C LEU A 35 -0.13 -10.17 13.25
N TYR A 36 1.09 -10.51 12.85
CA TYR A 36 1.81 -9.86 11.76
C TYR A 36 1.08 -10.05 10.42
N VAL A 37 0.62 -11.27 10.12
CA VAL A 37 -0.18 -11.53 8.90
C VAL A 37 -1.45 -10.69 8.88
N VAL A 38 -2.16 -10.59 10.01
CA VAL A 38 -3.36 -9.74 10.13
C VAL A 38 -3.02 -8.27 9.92
N ARG A 39 -1.91 -7.79 10.51
CA ARG A 39 -1.43 -6.41 10.33
C ARG A 39 -1.12 -6.10 8.87
N LEU A 40 -0.40 -6.98 8.17
CA LEU A 40 -0.12 -6.85 6.73
C LEU A 40 -1.41 -6.73 5.91
N PHE A 41 -2.40 -7.58 6.21
CA PHE A 41 -3.67 -7.57 5.51
C PHE A 41 -4.49 -6.30 5.78
N ILE A 42 -4.53 -5.85 7.03
CA ILE A 42 -5.17 -4.58 7.41
C ILE A 42 -4.48 -3.40 6.71
N THR A 43 -3.15 -3.34 6.73
CA THR A 43 -2.39 -2.31 6.01
C THR A 43 -2.73 -2.31 4.52
N ALA A 44 -2.77 -3.49 3.89
CA ALA A 44 -3.10 -3.60 2.48
C ALA A 44 -4.52 -3.11 2.18
N ILE A 45 -5.52 -3.48 2.98
CA ILE A 45 -6.89 -2.98 2.84
C ILE A 45 -6.94 -1.46 2.99
N ILE A 46 -6.28 -0.92 4.02
CA ILE A 46 -6.22 0.51 4.29
C ILE A 46 -5.62 1.24 3.09
N VAL A 47 -4.49 0.79 2.57
CA VAL A 47 -3.84 1.42 1.41
C VAL A 47 -4.74 1.34 0.19
N VAL A 48 -5.28 0.17 -0.16
CA VAL A 48 -6.13 0.00 -1.35
C VAL A 48 -7.43 0.80 -1.27
N ALA A 49 -8.03 0.94 -0.08
CA ALA A 49 -9.30 1.63 0.10
C ALA A 49 -9.14 3.14 0.32
N ILE A 50 -8.18 3.57 1.17
CA ILE A 50 -8.05 4.97 1.58
C ILE A 50 -7.33 5.80 0.51
N VAL A 51 -6.30 5.26 -0.14
CA VAL A 51 -5.54 5.99 -1.16
C VAL A 51 -6.41 6.57 -2.29
N PRO A 52 -7.31 5.82 -2.95
CA PRO A 52 -8.15 6.39 -4.00
C PRO A 52 -9.13 7.42 -3.47
N ILE A 53 -9.59 7.30 -2.21
CA ILE A 53 -10.46 8.29 -1.56
C ILE A 53 -9.69 9.60 -1.36
N ILE A 54 -8.48 9.54 -0.79
CA ILE A 54 -7.62 10.71 -0.62
C ILE A 54 -7.36 11.37 -1.98
N ALA A 55 -6.92 10.59 -2.97
CA ALA A 55 -6.66 11.10 -4.31
C ALA A 55 -7.89 11.78 -4.92
N SER A 56 -9.08 11.18 -4.77
CA SER A 56 -10.33 11.77 -5.27
C SER A 56 -10.68 13.08 -4.58
N VAL A 57 -10.50 13.18 -3.25
CA VAL A 57 -10.79 14.40 -2.48
C VAL A 57 -9.85 15.53 -2.89
N PHE A 58 -8.55 15.24 -3.02
CA PHE A 58 -7.56 16.25 -3.42
C PHE A 58 -7.74 16.73 -4.87
N ASN A 59 -8.10 15.83 -5.77
CA ASN A 59 -8.45 16.21 -7.14
C ASN A 59 -9.72 17.09 -7.18
N PHE A 60 -10.72 16.79 -6.36
CA PHE A 60 -11.96 17.58 -6.29
C PHE A 60 -11.71 19.04 -5.87
N VAL A 61 -10.79 19.28 -4.94
CA VAL A 61 -10.44 20.63 -4.47
C VAL A 61 -9.41 21.35 -5.36
N GLY A 62 -9.04 20.78 -6.51
CA GLY A 62 -8.07 21.37 -7.43
C GLY A 62 -6.61 21.23 -6.99
N ALA A 63 -6.32 20.40 -5.99
CA ALA A 63 -4.98 20.15 -5.46
C ALA A 63 -4.41 18.79 -5.93
N GLY A 64 -4.72 18.39 -7.17
CA GLY A 64 -4.34 17.10 -7.73
C GLY A 64 -2.83 16.83 -7.71
N GLU A 65 -2.01 17.85 -7.95
CA GLU A 65 -0.54 17.74 -7.93
C GLU A 65 0.00 17.35 -6.54
N ILE A 66 -0.70 17.71 -5.47
CA ILE A 66 -0.30 17.44 -4.08
C ILE A 66 -0.81 16.07 -3.62
N SER A 67 -1.80 15.49 -4.32
CA SER A 67 -2.47 14.25 -3.91
C SER A 67 -1.50 13.07 -3.76
N SER A 68 -0.56 12.92 -4.70
CA SER A 68 0.47 11.86 -4.68
C SER A 68 1.39 11.97 -3.46
N MET A 69 1.77 13.19 -3.08
CA MET A 69 2.60 13.45 -1.90
C MET A 69 1.86 13.11 -0.61
N ILE A 70 0.58 13.46 -0.50
CA ILE A 70 -0.25 13.12 0.66
C ILE A 70 -0.49 11.61 0.75
N VAL A 71 -0.70 10.94 -0.37
CA VAL A 71 -0.83 9.48 -0.43
C VAL A 71 0.46 8.82 0.04
N PHE A 72 1.61 9.32 -0.38
CA PHE A 72 2.90 8.80 0.07
C PHE A 72 3.09 8.98 1.58
N LEU A 73 2.87 10.18 2.11
CA LEU A 73 2.96 10.44 3.55
C LEU A 73 1.99 9.57 4.34
N SER A 74 0.74 9.45 3.88
CA SER A 74 -0.28 8.61 4.51
C SER A 74 0.15 7.14 4.54
N THR A 75 0.72 6.64 3.43
CA THR A 75 1.24 5.27 3.33
C THR A 75 2.40 5.06 4.31
N ILE A 76 3.32 6.02 4.44
CA ILE A 76 4.41 5.97 5.43
C ILE A 76 3.83 5.82 6.83
N TYR A 77 2.85 6.65 7.21
CA TYR A 77 2.24 6.60 8.55
C TYR A 77 1.53 5.27 8.81
N VAL A 78 0.78 4.75 7.83
CA VAL A 78 0.10 3.46 7.96
C VAL A 78 1.12 2.33 8.14
N VAL A 79 2.17 2.28 7.31
CA VAL A 79 3.23 1.28 7.42
C VAL A 79 3.98 1.40 8.74
N ARG A 80 4.27 2.64 9.17
CA ARG A 80 4.96 2.94 10.43
C ARG A 80 4.23 2.33 11.62
N TYR A 81 2.97 2.73 11.82
CA TYR A 81 2.22 2.38 13.03
C TYR A 81 1.65 0.96 13.01
N ILE A 82 1.41 0.38 11.83
CA ILE A 82 0.81 -0.96 11.73
C ILE A 82 1.88 -2.05 11.60
N ILE A 83 2.94 -1.81 10.84
CA ILE A 83 3.96 -2.83 10.51
C ILE A 83 5.27 -2.57 11.27
N VAL A 84 5.92 -1.43 11.04
CA VAL A 84 7.31 -1.24 11.48
C VAL A 84 7.44 -1.09 12.99
N GLU A 85 6.51 -0.40 13.64
CA GLU A 85 6.49 -0.30 15.11
C GLU A 85 6.35 -1.66 15.79
N TYR A 86 5.64 -2.61 15.15
CA TYR A 86 5.52 -3.97 15.65
C TYR A 86 6.83 -4.77 15.53
N VAL A 87 7.56 -4.56 14.44
CA VAL A 87 8.73 -5.36 14.07
C VAL A 87 10.02 -4.84 14.72
N GLU A 88 10.26 -3.53 14.67
CA GLU A 88 11.56 -2.92 15.01
C GLU A 88 11.46 -1.74 16.00
N GLY A 89 10.26 -1.35 16.42
CA GLY A 89 10.09 -0.20 17.33
C GLY A 89 10.26 1.13 16.62
N ASP A 90 11.20 1.99 17.03
CA ASP A 90 11.31 3.40 16.56
C ASP A 90 12.19 3.65 15.32
N ASN A 91 11.99 2.86 14.26
CA ASN A 91 12.70 3.04 12.99
C ASN A 91 11.81 3.67 11.90
N TRP A 92 11.91 5.00 11.75
CA TRP A 92 11.20 5.73 10.68
C TRP A 92 11.77 5.47 9.29
N ARG A 93 13.07 5.21 9.19
CA ARG A 93 13.76 5.02 7.91
C ARG A 93 13.17 3.83 7.16
N ASP A 94 12.88 2.75 7.86
CA ASP A 94 12.39 1.51 7.26
C ASP A 94 10.96 1.66 6.76
N SER A 95 10.16 2.45 7.48
CA SER A 95 8.78 2.79 7.08
C SER A 95 8.76 3.55 5.76
N ILE A 96 9.72 4.48 5.57
CA ILE A 96 9.87 5.24 4.33
C ILE A 96 10.24 4.31 3.17
N TRP A 97 11.20 3.39 3.36
CA TRP A 97 11.62 2.45 2.32
C TRP A 97 10.53 1.45 1.95
N ILE A 98 9.83 0.89 2.94
CA ILE A 98 8.72 -0.04 2.69
C ILE A 98 7.58 0.67 1.96
N ALA A 99 7.22 1.90 2.37
CA ALA A 99 6.19 2.69 1.69
C ALA A 99 6.60 3.02 0.24
N PHE A 100 7.85 3.44 0.03
CA PHE A 100 8.38 3.71 -1.30
C PHE A 100 8.31 2.49 -2.22
N LEU A 101 8.83 1.33 -1.76
CA LEU A 101 8.78 0.08 -2.51
C LEU A 101 7.34 -0.35 -2.81
N SER A 102 6.42 -0.14 -1.87
CA SER A 102 4.99 -0.46 -2.04
C SER A 102 4.33 0.37 -3.12
N LEU A 103 4.57 1.68 -3.15
CA LEU A 103 4.02 2.55 -4.21
C LEU A 103 4.65 2.26 -5.58
N VAL A 104 5.96 2.01 -5.62
CA VAL A 104 6.64 1.63 -6.87
C VAL A 104 6.03 0.35 -7.43
N LEU A 105 5.81 -0.68 -6.60
CA LEU A 105 5.16 -1.89 -7.07
C LEU A 105 3.72 -1.62 -7.52
N ALA A 106 2.94 -0.87 -6.75
CA ALA A 106 1.56 -0.53 -7.11
C ALA A 106 1.50 0.12 -8.51
N TYR A 107 2.44 1.03 -8.79
CA TYR A 107 2.59 1.67 -10.09
C TYR A 107 2.97 0.68 -11.21
N VAL A 108 3.94 -0.22 -10.95
CA VAL A 108 4.32 -1.28 -11.90
C VAL A 108 3.15 -2.22 -12.21
N ILE A 109 2.42 -2.66 -11.18
CA ILE A 109 1.22 -3.50 -11.33
C ILE A 109 0.19 -2.79 -12.20
N TYR A 110 -0.03 -1.49 -11.99
CA TYR A 110 -0.96 -0.74 -12.82
C TYR A 110 -0.54 -0.63 -14.27
N ILE A 111 0.74 -0.37 -14.56
CA ILE A 111 1.24 -0.36 -15.93
C ILE A 111 0.99 -1.73 -16.60
N ILE A 112 1.28 -2.82 -15.89
CA ILE A 112 1.05 -4.18 -16.37
C ILE A 112 -0.44 -4.39 -16.65
N LEU A 113 -1.32 -4.06 -15.70
CA LEU A 113 -2.76 -4.28 -15.84
C LEU A 113 -3.38 -3.43 -16.94
N LEU A 114 -2.93 -2.18 -17.08
CA LEU A 114 -3.35 -1.30 -18.17
C LEU A 114 -2.91 -1.85 -19.53
N ARG A 115 -1.67 -2.36 -19.65
CA ARG A 115 -1.09 -2.76 -20.93
C ARG A 115 -1.52 -4.15 -21.39
N PHE A 116 -1.70 -5.09 -20.48
CA PHE A 116 -2.04 -6.48 -20.83
C PHE A 116 -3.53 -6.78 -20.73
N PHE A 117 -4.26 -6.11 -19.84
CA PHE A 117 -5.67 -6.41 -19.57
C PHE A 117 -6.61 -5.25 -19.90
N GLY A 118 -6.08 -4.07 -20.27
CA GLY A 118 -6.89 -2.87 -20.52
C GLY A 118 -7.64 -2.36 -19.30
N VAL A 119 -7.29 -2.83 -18.09
CA VAL A 119 -7.95 -2.47 -16.84
C VAL A 119 -7.33 -1.18 -16.32
N ARG A 120 -8.13 -0.12 -16.24
CA ARG A 120 -7.74 1.12 -15.56
C ARG A 120 -8.00 0.95 -14.06
N ILE A 121 -6.93 0.79 -13.29
CA ILE A 121 -7.00 0.93 -11.84
C ILE A 121 -6.73 2.39 -11.51
N ILE A 122 -7.45 2.94 -10.54
CA ILE A 122 -7.13 4.27 -10.01
C ILE A 122 -5.84 4.10 -9.22
N VAL A 123 -4.73 4.55 -9.81
CA VAL A 123 -3.45 4.70 -9.11
C VAL A 123 -3.29 6.17 -8.75
N PRO A 124 -2.83 6.48 -7.52
CA PRO A 124 -2.48 7.83 -7.12
C PRO A 124 -1.43 8.49 -8.03
#